data_AF-A0A7M3ZZY9-F1
#
_entry.id   AF-A0A7M3ZZY9-F1
#
_cell.length_a   1.000
_cell.length_b   1.000
_cell.length_c   1.000
_cell.angle_alpha   90.00
_cell.angle_beta   90.00
_cell.angle_gamma   90.00
#
_symmetry.space_group_name_H-M   'P 1'
#
loop_
_entity.id
_entity.type
_entity.pdbx_description
1 polymer ?
#
loop_
_entity_poly.entity_id
_entity_poly.type
_entity_poly.pdbx_seq_one_letter_code
_entity_poly.pdbx_strand_id
1 'polypeptide(L)'
;MGETTVSLNSPDFDLSKAKKSKDGFWRDENNNLLKVSASDIERHSYCPVSWELAKKGKSGKGESVEMGKTKHAQIHQKVTDFKSKQIQFKRQMIIWTWWFSVIVAIVIDSIAFMMIDDVLLYPKDMARYLAMWSLTVLAAGIITIYIPWRKWFGLTENLRREKNKLIEETKIMEPEWEPNDFEGGWFEAGKVEISLLFAAMLLGLHSIALNAAENRIQAGFILIILAMIWTLAASWQLQKALISENESELARKDVGLEPGSEVAYSDDEETAGLLVDKQTGIRGRPDQIVIIDGEFIPIEQKTGRIPKRPHTSHRRQLLAYIHLVEINTKRNTPYGILQYGNENIHQIIWDDAAKSELFDEVQEIQRLMVEGGAKRNHERVGKCQNCSRKYACDESLA
;
A
#
# COMPACT_ATOMS: atom_id res chain seq x y z
N MET A 1 5.04 -21.73 1.07
CA MET A 1 5.88 -21.51 2.27
C MET A 1 6.04 -22.80 3.06
N GLY A 2 7.28 -23.17 3.36
CA GLY A 2 7.64 -24.43 4.02
C GLY A 2 7.13 -24.50 5.46
N GLU A 3 6.87 -25.72 5.92
CA GLU A 3 6.76 -26.03 7.34
C GLU A 3 8.14 -25.86 7.98
N THR A 4 8.62 -24.63 8.12
CA THR A 4 9.67 -24.35 9.07
C THR A 4 8.99 -24.34 10.41
N THR A 5 9.21 -25.40 11.18
CA THR A 5 9.00 -25.44 12.62
C THR A 5 9.88 -24.36 13.24
N VAL A 6 9.46 -23.10 13.13
CA VAL A 6 9.98 -22.04 13.98
C VAL A 6 9.50 -22.42 15.37
N SER A 7 10.42 -22.75 16.27
CA SER A 7 10.08 -22.94 17.69
C SER A 7 9.25 -21.73 18.12
N LEU A 8 7.98 -21.98 18.44
CA LEU A 8 6.95 -20.93 18.48
C LEU A 8 6.99 -20.05 19.72
N ASN A 9 7.97 -20.26 20.60
CA ASN A 9 8.35 -19.34 21.65
C ASN A 9 9.68 -18.70 21.25
N SER A 10 9.85 -17.40 21.50
CA SER A 10 11.21 -16.86 21.67
C SER A 10 11.93 -17.80 22.65
N PRO A 11 13.20 -18.17 22.44
CA PRO A 11 13.95 -18.95 23.42
C PRO A 11 13.94 -18.35 24.85
N ASP A 12 13.45 -17.12 25.01
CA ASP A 12 13.31 -16.37 26.27
C ASP A 12 11.93 -16.41 26.98
N PHE A 13 10.85 -16.96 26.40
CA PHE A 13 9.55 -16.94 27.11
C PHE A 13 9.36 -18.18 27.99
N ASP A 14 9.44 -18.00 29.32
CA ASP A 14 9.23 -19.06 30.29
C ASP A 14 7.74 -19.30 30.58
N LEU A 15 7.19 -20.34 29.96
CA LEU A 15 5.79 -20.77 30.16
C LEU A 15 5.50 -21.20 31.61
N SER A 16 6.49 -21.73 32.33
CA SER A 16 6.28 -22.27 33.69
C SER A 16 6.00 -21.18 34.72
N LYS A 17 6.41 -19.95 34.42
CA LYS A 17 6.29 -18.77 35.28
C LYS A 17 5.31 -17.73 34.72
N ALA A 18 4.59 -18.06 33.66
CA ALA A 18 3.62 -17.17 33.06
C ALA A 18 2.44 -16.91 34.01
N LYS A 19 2.03 -15.64 34.13
CA LYS A 19 0.89 -15.23 34.96
C LYS A 19 -0.05 -14.33 34.16
N LYS A 20 -1.35 -14.44 34.47
CA LYS A 20 -2.38 -13.55 33.94
C LYS A 20 -2.27 -12.18 34.60
N SER A 21 -2.11 -11.14 33.79
CA SER A 21 -2.04 -9.74 34.23
C SER A 21 -3.45 -9.13 34.38
N LYS A 22 -3.54 -7.92 34.94
CA LYS A 22 -4.81 -7.20 35.21
C LYS A 22 -5.59 -6.85 33.94
N ASP A 23 -4.88 -6.69 32.83
CA ASP A 23 -5.39 -6.46 31.48
C ASP A 23 -5.89 -7.75 30.79
N GLY A 24 -5.76 -8.91 31.44
CA GLY A 24 -6.25 -10.19 30.94
C GLY A 24 -5.23 -11.01 30.13
N PHE A 25 -4.11 -10.39 29.71
CA PHE A 25 -3.07 -11.04 28.91
C PHE A 25 -2.03 -11.76 29.78
N TRP A 26 -1.40 -12.79 29.22
CA TRP A 26 -0.39 -13.60 29.91
C TRP A 26 1.02 -13.08 29.67
N ARG A 27 1.80 -12.95 30.77
CA ARG A 27 3.16 -12.42 30.78
C ARG A 27 4.10 -13.29 31.60
N ASP A 28 5.38 -13.32 31.24
CA ASP A 28 6.43 -13.98 32.04
C ASP A 28 6.95 -13.08 33.18
N GLU A 29 7.93 -13.57 33.96
CA GLU A 29 8.56 -12.79 35.05
C GLU A 29 9.28 -11.53 34.57
N ASN A 30 9.73 -11.51 33.32
CA ASN A 30 10.40 -10.37 32.68
C ASN A 30 9.39 -9.40 32.03
N ASN A 31 8.09 -9.62 32.26
CA ASN A 31 6.98 -8.85 31.70
C ASN A 31 6.88 -8.92 30.15
N ASN A 32 7.50 -9.92 29.52
CA ASN A 32 7.28 -10.22 28.11
C ASN A 32 5.88 -10.79 27.92
N LEU A 33 5.25 -10.52 26.77
CA LEU A 33 3.94 -11.07 26.42
C LEU A 33 4.03 -12.41 25.69
N LEU A 34 3.07 -13.27 26.00
CA LEU A 34 2.89 -14.52 25.27
C LEU A 34 2.36 -14.22 23.86
N LYS A 35 3.16 -14.57 22.85
CA LYS A 35 2.88 -14.22 21.45
C LYS A 35 1.85 -15.15 20.84
N VAL A 36 0.81 -14.56 20.23
CA VAL A 36 -0.24 -15.29 19.49
C VAL A 36 -0.20 -14.84 18.04
N SER A 37 -0.06 -15.78 17.10
CA SER A 37 -0.09 -15.43 15.67
C SER A 37 -1.53 -15.33 15.14
N ALA A 38 -1.76 -14.52 14.10
CA ALA A 38 -3.06 -14.48 13.41
C ALA A 38 -3.49 -15.87 12.90
N SER A 39 -2.54 -16.70 12.46
CA SER A 39 -2.82 -18.10 12.10
C SER A 39 -3.17 -18.98 13.31
N ASP A 40 -2.62 -18.71 14.51
CA ASP A 40 -3.06 -19.39 15.74
C ASP A 40 -4.53 -19.08 16.03
N ILE A 41 -4.93 -17.80 15.89
CA ILE A 41 -6.33 -17.35 16.04
C ILE A 41 -7.24 -18.08 15.04
N GLU A 42 -6.86 -18.12 13.76
CA GLU A 42 -7.60 -18.86 12.73
C GLU A 42 -7.81 -20.34 13.10
N ARG A 43 -6.71 -21.02 13.45
CA ARG A 43 -6.68 -22.47 13.73
C ARG A 43 -7.44 -22.81 14.99
N HIS A 44 -7.29 -22.00 16.04
CA HIS A 44 -8.02 -22.14 17.30
C HIS A 44 -9.52 -22.01 17.05
N SER A 45 -9.95 -20.96 16.34
CA SER A 45 -11.34 -20.79 15.94
C SER A 45 -11.88 -21.94 15.09
N TYR A 46 -11.05 -22.52 14.21
CA TYR A 46 -11.45 -23.68 13.41
C TYR A 46 -11.76 -24.89 14.31
N CYS A 47 -10.82 -25.24 15.19
CA CYS A 47 -10.95 -26.26 16.24
C CYS A 47 -9.78 -26.16 17.27
N PRO A 48 -10.05 -25.89 18.57
CA PRO A 48 -9.01 -25.74 19.59
C PRO A 48 -8.13 -26.99 19.77
N VAL A 49 -8.71 -28.19 19.68
CA VAL A 49 -7.95 -29.46 19.78
C VAL A 49 -6.98 -29.60 18.61
N SER A 50 -7.42 -29.29 17.39
CA SER A 50 -6.55 -29.34 16.20
C SER A 50 -5.39 -28.35 16.31
N TRP A 51 -5.65 -27.16 16.86
CA TRP A 51 -4.63 -26.16 17.14
C TRP A 51 -3.63 -26.64 18.20
N GLU A 52 -4.09 -27.22 19.31
CA GLU A 52 -3.21 -27.74 20.38
C GLU A 52 -2.33 -28.90 19.86
N LEU A 53 -2.90 -29.80 19.05
CA LEU A 53 -2.14 -30.86 18.37
C LEU A 53 -1.05 -30.30 17.46
N ALA A 54 -1.32 -29.19 16.76
CA ALA A 54 -0.32 -28.51 15.94
C ALA A 54 0.85 -27.98 16.79
N LYS A 55 0.56 -27.39 17.96
CA LYS A 55 1.59 -26.92 18.92
C LYS A 55 2.41 -28.08 19.50
N LYS A 56 1.80 -29.26 19.68
CA LYS A 56 2.47 -30.52 20.07
C LYS A 56 3.28 -31.18 18.93
N GLY A 57 3.46 -30.51 17.79
CA GLY A 57 4.28 -30.99 16.67
C GLY A 57 3.59 -31.99 15.75
N LYS A 58 2.26 -32.15 15.83
CA LYS A 58 1.51 -32.97 14.86
C LYS A 58 1.24 -32.16 13.60
N SER A 59 1.95 -32.46 12.51
CA SER A 59 1.76 -31.79 11.22
C SER A 59 0.41 -32.14 10.58
N GLY A 60 -0.12 -31.22 9.78
CA GLY A 60 -1.35 -31.50 9.02
C GLY A 60 -1.01 -32.33 7.79
N LYS A 61 -1.72 -33.43 7.56
CA LYS A 61 -1.57 -34.23 6.34
C LYS A 61 -2.76 -34.00 5.41
N GLY A 62 -2.52 -33.86 4.10
CA GLY A 62 -3.56 -33.82 3.08
C GLY A 62 -3.22 -33.01 1.83
N GLU A 63 -3.80 -33.39 0.71
CA GLU A 63 -3.63 -32.75 -0.60
C GLU A 63 -4.12 -31.29 -0.62
N SER A 64 -5.14 -30.97 0.19
CA SER A 64 -5.71 -29.62 0.30
C SER A 64 -4.72 -28.59 0.87
N VAL A 65 -3.78 -29.01 1.73
CA VAL A 65 -2.78 -28.12 2.32
C VAL A 65 -1.73 -27.72 1.27
N GLU A 66 -1.26 -28.67 0.47
CA GLU A 66 -0.30 -28.42 -0.60
C GLU A 66 -0.93 -27.62 -1.75
N MET A 67 -2.18 -27.92 -2.14
CA MET A 67 -2.94 -27.10 -3.09
C MET A 67 -3.16 -25.67 -2.60
N GLY A 68 -3.35 -25.45 -1.30
CA GLY A 68 -3.50 -24.11 -0.74
C GLY A 68 -2.22 -23.29 -0.92
N LYS A 69 -1.05 -23.88 -0.62
CA LYS A 69 0.25 -23.23 -0.79
C LYS A 69 0.52 -22.81 -2.24
N THR A 70 0.23 -23.67 -3.21
CA THR A 70 0.46 -23.37 -4.63
C THR A 70 -0.49 -22.29 -5.13
N LYS A 71 -1.76 -22.32 -4.72
CA LYS A 71 -2.73 -21.27 -5.08
C LYS A 71 -2.37 -19.91 -4.48
N HIS A 72 -1.92 -19.84 -3.24
CA HIS A 72 -1.44 -18.58 -2.65
C HIS A 72 -0.27 -18.01 -3.45
N ALA A 73 0.73 -18.83 -3.80
CA ALA A 73 1.86 -18.40 -4.62
C ALA A 73 1.44 -17.83 -6.00
N GLN A 74 0.45 -18.45 -6.64
CA GLN A 74 -0.10 -17.94 -7.90
C GLN A 74 -0.78 -16.57 -7.75
N ILE A 75 -1.49 -16.35 -6.64
CA ILE A 75 -2.15 -15.07 -6.42
C ILE A 75 -1.10 -13.99 -6.12
N HIS A 76 -0.08 -14.28 -5.31
CA HIS A 76 1.02 -13.34 -5.09
C HIS A 76 1.65 -12.88 -6.42
N GLN A 77 1.89 -13.80 -7.34
CA GLN A 77 2.41 -13.45 -8.67
C GLN A 77 1.50 -12.46 -9.42
N LYS A 78 0.17 -12.62 -9.33
CA LYS A 78 -0.79 -11.68 -9.93
C LYS A 78 -0.79 -10.30 -9.26
N VAL A 79 -0.64 -10.27 -7.93
CA VAL A 79 -0.58 -9.01 -7.17
C VAL A 79 0.68 -8.24 -7.52
N THR A 80 1.83 -8.91 -7.58
CA THR A 80 3.10 -8.31 -8.00
C THR A 80 3.02 -7.80 -9.44
N ASP A 81 2.40 -8.57 -10.34
CA ASP A 81 2.15 -8.13 -11.72
C ASP A 81 1.28 -6.85 -11.77
N PHE A 82 0.18 -6.81 -11.00
CA PHE A 82 -0.66 -5.60 -10.87
C PHE A 82 0.13 -4.40 -10.35
N LYS A 83 0.90 -4.55 -9.25
CA LYS A 83 1.74 -3.49 -8.70
C LYS A 83 2.70 -2.94 -9.77
N SER A 84 3.36 -3.84 -10.50
CA SER A 84 4.30 -3.46 -11.55
C SER A 84 3.64 -2.68 -12.69
N LYS A 85 2.45 -3.11 -13.14
CA LYS A 85 1.68 -2.43 -14.20
C LYS A 85 1.15 -1.08 -13.74
N GLN A 86 0.73 -0.96 -12.48
CA GLN A 86 0.28 0.31 -11.90
C GLN A 86 1.43 1.33 -11.85
N ILE A 87 2.64 0.91 -11.46
CA ILE A 87 3.84 1.76 -11.48
C ILE A 87 4.17 2.18 -12.92
N GLN A 88 4.14 1.23 -13.87
CA GLN A 88 4.39 1.54 -15.27
C GLN A 88 3.40 2.57 -15.83
N PHE A 89 2.11 2.42 -15.53
CA PHE A 89 1.06 3.37 -15.92
C PHE A 89 1.34 4.76 -15.37
N LYS A 90 1.56 4.88 -14.05
CA LYS A 90 1.89 6.16 -13.40
C LYS A 90 3.10 6.82 -14.06
N ARG A 91 4.14 6.05 -14.38
CA ARG A 91 5.32 6.55 -15.08
C ARG A 91 4.99 7.08 -16.48
N GLN A 92 4.23 6.33 -17.29
CA GLN A 92 3.86 6.79 -18.63
C GLN A 92 3.00 8.08 -18.57
N MET A 93 2.08 8.17 -17.61
CA MET A 93 1.23 9.34 -17.40
C MET A 93 2.02 10.57 -16.96
N ILE A 94 3.01 10.40 -16.07
CA ILE A 94 3.92 11.48 -15.68
C ILE A 94 4.65 12.00 -16.92
N ILE A 95 5.29 11.12 -17.70
CA ILE A 95 6.04 11.50 -18.91
C ILE A 95 5.13 12.23 -19.90
N TRP A 96 3.91 11.71 -20.14
CA TRP A 96 2.94 12.35 -21.02
C TRP A 96 2.59 13.76 -20.55
N THR A 97 2.34 13.95 -19.25
CA THR A 97 2.01 15.25 -18.66
C THR A 97 3.14 16.27 -18.87
N TRP A 98 4.41 15.84 -18.71
CA TRP A 98 5.58 16.68 -19.02
C TRP A 98 5.60 17.07 -20.50
N TRP A 99 5.39 16.12 -21.41
CA TRP A 99 5.40 16.40 -22.84
C TRP A 99 4.27 17.34 -23.25
N PHE A 100 3.07 17.15 -22.68
CA PHE A 100 1.94 18.05 -22.92
C PHE A 100 2.23 19.47 -22.43
N SER A 101 2.86 19.62 -21.27
CA SER A 101 3.24 20.94 -20.73
C SER A 101 4.23 21.68 -21.63
N VAL A 102 5.17 20.95 -22.25
CA VAL A 102 6.09 21.51 -23.26
C VAL A 102 5.33 22.03 -24.49
N ILE A 103 4.31 21.31 -24.97
CA ILE A 103 3.47 21.77 -26.09
C ILE A 103 2.79 23.10 -25.74
N VAL A 104 2.17 23.16 -24.56
CA VAL A 104 1.49 24.38 -24.09
C VAL A 104 2.47 25.55 -24.04
N ALA A 105 3.67 25.35 -23.51
CA ALA A 105 4.70 26.40 -23.48
C ALA A 105 5.11 26.87 -24.88
N ILE A 106 5.39 25.95 -25.81
CA ILE A 106 5.80 26.30 -27.18
C ILE A 106 4.67 27.06 -27.92
N VAL A 107 3.41 26.67 -27.71
CA VAL A 107 2.26 27.34 -28.32
C VAL A 107 2.11 28.77 -27.76
N ILE A 108 2.20 28.94 -26.45
CA ILE A 108 2.16 30.27 -25.81
C ILE A 108 3.28 31.15 -26.36
N ASP A 109 4.49 30.61 -26.46
CA ASP A 109 5.64 31.32 -27.02
C ASP A 109 5.42 31.73 -28.46
N SER A 110 4.96 30.80 -29.31
CA SER A 110 4.71 31.09 -30.71
C SER A 110 3.73 32.26 -30.87
N ILE A 111 2.63 32.26 -30.09
CA ILE A 111 1.66 33.35 -30.07
C ILE A 111 2.34 34.65 -29.61
N ALA A 112 3.12 34.60 -28.52
CA ALA A 112 3.83 35.77 -28.01
C ALA A 112 4.79 36.37 -29.05
N PHE A 113 5.60 35.54 -29.72
CA PHE A 113 6.51 35.96 -30.79
C PHE A 113 5.79 36.64 -31.96
N MET A 114 4.59 36.17 -32.33
CA MET A 114 3.81 36.73 -33.43
C MET A 114 3.03 38.00 -33.04
N MET A 115 2.67 38.16 -31.76
CA MET A 115 1.90 39.31 -31.28
C MET A 115 2.74 40.49 -30.78
N ILE A 116 4.03 40.27 -30.45
CA ILE A 116 4.92 41.35 -30.01
C ILE A 116 5.33 42.20 -31.22
N ASP A 117 4.57 43.28 -31.39
CA ASP A 117 4.75 44.27 -32.45
C ASP A 117 5.67 45.43 -31.98
N ASP A 118 6.56 45.90 -32.86
CA ASP A 118 7.62 46.88 -32.52
C ASP A 118 7.12 48.26 -32.11
N VAL A 119 5.81 48.50 -32.24
CA VAL A 119 5.18 49.81 -31.99
C VAL A 119 4.66 49.93 -30.56
N LEU A 120 4.26 48.82 -29.92
CA LEU A 120 3.66 48.84 -28.57
C LEU A 120 4.49 48.07 -27.52
N LEU A 121 5.30 47.09 -27.93
CA LEU A 121 6.10 46.26 -27.03
C LEU A 121 7.49 46.02 -27.64
N TYR A 122 8.49 46.82 -27.26
CA TYR A 122 9.86 46.59 -27.70
C TYR A 122 10.34 45.20 -27.23
N PRO A 123 10.77 44.30 -28.14
CA PRO A 123 11.13 42.92 -27.80
C PRO A 123 12.22 42.83 -26.75
N LYS A 124 13.22 43.72 -26.82
CA LYS A 124 14.30 43.78 -25.84
C LYS A 124 13.78 44.10 -24.43
N ASP A 125 12.75 44.93 -24.33
CA ASP A 125 12.14 45.26 -23.05
C ASP A 125 11.29 44.09 -22.55
N MET A 126 10.55 43.41 -23.42
CA MET A 126 9.82 42.19 -23.05
C MET A 126 10.77 41.07 -22.57
N ALA A 127 11.88 40.84 -23.26
CA ALA A 127 12.91 39.89 -22.82
C ALA A 127 13.46 40.27 -21.43
N ARG A 128 13.76 41.55 -21.19
CA ARG A 128 14.18 42.03 -19.87
C ARG A 128 13.12 41.78 -18.80
N TYR A 129 11.84 42.05 -19.08
CA TYR A 129 10.75 41.77 -18.14
C TYR A 129 10.64 40.28 -17.83
N LEU A 130 10.75 39.40 -18.84
CA LEU A 130 10.74 37.94 -18.65
C LEU A 130 11.94 37.47 -17.81
N ALA A 131 13.14 38.02 -18.05
CA ALA A 131 14.33 37.72 -17.25
C ALA A 131 14.17 38.19 -15.79
N MET A 132 13.65 39.40 -15.57
CA MET A 132 13.36 39.91 -14.23
C MET A 132 12.32 39.04 -13.53
N TRP A 133 11.27 38.64 -14.24
CA TRP A 133 10.23 37.77 -13.69
C TRP A 133 10.77 36.37 -13.36
N SER A 134 11.57 35.78 -14.24
CA SER A 134 12.30 34.53 -13.99
C SER A 134 13.11 34.60 -12.69
N LEU A 135 13.87 35.69 -12.48
CA LEU A 135 14.65 35.89 -11.26
C LEU A 135 13.77 36.02 -10.01
N THR A 136 12.66 36.75 -10.09
CA THR A 136 11.72 36.88 -8.96
C THR A 136 11.05 35.55 -8.62
N VAL A 137 10.67 34.76 -9.62
CA VAL A 137 10.05 33.44 -9.44
C VAL A 137 11.08 32.43 -8.90
N LEU A 138 12.33 32.50 -9.35
CA LEU A 138 13.44 31.70 -8.80
C LEU A 138 13.66 32.02 -7.32
N ALA A 139 13.73 33.30 -6.97
CA ALA A 139 13.87 33.74 -5.58
C ALA A 139 12.69 33.26 -4.73
N ALA A 140 11.45 33.40 -5.22
CA ALA A 140 10.27 32.87 -4.55
C ALA A 140 10.33 31.35 -4.37
N GLY A 141 10.75 30.59 -5.40
CA GLY A 141 10.96 29.15 -5.35
C GLY A 141 11.96 28.72 -4.28
N ILE A 142 13.13 29.38 -4.24
CA ILE A 142 14.15 29.15 -3.20
C ILE A 142 13.58 29.48 -1.82
N ILE A 143 12.90 30.61 -1.65
CA ILE A 143 12.26 31.00 -0.39
C ILE A 143 11.24 29.96 0.06
N THR A 144 10.40 29.44 -0.84
CA THR A 144 9.41 28.40 -0.50
C THR A 144 10.03 27.07 -0.08
N ILE A 145 11.24 26.76 -0.55
CA ILE A 145 12.00 25.58 -0.11
C ILE A 145 12.51 25.77 1.32
N TYR A 146 13.06 26.94 1.64
CA TYR A 146 13.65 27.22 2.95
C TYR A 146 12.63 27.56 4.04
N ILE A 147 11.49 28.17 3.68
CA ILE A 147 10.46 28.58 4.63
C ILE A 147 9.39 27.49 4.77
N PRO A 148 9.05 27.05 5.99
CA PRO A 148 8.02 26.04 6.22
C PRO A 148 6.59 26.62 6.12
N TRP A 149 6.31 27.36 5.05
CA TRP A 149 5.09 28.16 4.84
C TRP A 149 3.82 27.32 4.93
N ARG A 150 3.88 26.04 4.54
CA ARG A 150 2.79 25.07 4.63
C ARG A 150 2.29 24.88 6.07
N LYS A 151 3.17 24.95 7.07
CA LYS A 151 2.80 24.83 8.49
C LYS A 151 1.95 26.01 8.96
N TRP A 152 2.14 27.19 8.36
CA TRP A 152 1.45 28.41 8.79
C TRP A 152 -0.02 28.45 8.35
N PHE A 153 -0.35 27.76 7.26
CA PHE A 153 -1.71 27.74 6.71
C PHE A 153 -2.52 26.49 7.11
N GLY A 154 -2.00 25.65 7.99
CA GLY A 154 -2.65 24.37 8.31
C GLY A 154 -2.79 23.45 7.08
N LEU A 155 -2.03 23.72 6.00
CA LEU A 155 -1.77 22.77 4.92
C LEU A 155 -0.77 21.72 5.44
N THR A 156 -1.15 21.06 6.53
CA THR A 156 -0.39 20.01 7.16
C THR A 156 -0.47 18.78 6.28
N GLU A 157 0.72 18.36 5.83
CA GLU A 157 1.07 17.06 5.25
C GLU A 157 0.06 16.48 4.26
N ASN A 158 0.41 16.46 2.95
CA ASN A 158 -0.33 15.65 1.99
C ASN A 158 -0.56 14.26 2.61
N LEU A 159 -1.78 13.73 2.45
CA LEU A 159 -2.17 12.40 2.92
C LEU A 159 -1.13 11.34 2.53
N ARG A 160 -0.44 11.55 1.38
CA ARG A 160 0.70 10.80 0.85
C ARG A 160 2.04 11.02 1.58
N ARG A 161 2.37 12.22 2.07
CA ARG A 161 3.59 12.51 2.84
C ARG A 161 3.50 11.99 4.27
N GLU A 162 2.35 12.14 4.91
CA GLU A 162 2.07 11.50 6.20
C GLU A 162 2.05 9.96 6.03
N LYS A 163 1.45 9.45 4.93
CA LYS A 163 1.54 8.04 4.52
C LYS A 163 2.97 7.55 4.31
N ASN A 164 3.79 8.25 3.54
CA ASN A 164 5.18 7.84 3.25
C ASN A 164 6.03 7.89 4.52
N LYS A 165 5.89 8.94 5.32
CA LYS A 165 6.57 9.08 6.61
C LYS A 165 6.12 8.02 7.63
N LEU A 166 4.84 7.63 7.62
CA LEU A 166 4.34 6.52 8.47
C LEU A 166 4.84 5.17 7.98
N ILE A 167 4.88 4.92 6.68
CA ILE A 167 5.48 3.72 6.07
C ILE A 167 6.97 3.63 6.45
N GLU A 168 7.68 4.76 6.42
CA GLU A 168 9.10 4.91 6.76
C GLU A 168 9.38 4.80 8.27
N GLU A 169 8.60 5.47 9.14
CA GLU A 169 8.73 5.42 10.61
C GLU A 169 8.42 4.03 11.18
N THR A 170 7.54 3.28 10.53
CA THR A 170 7.11 1.95 10.99
C THR A 170 7.98 0.82 10.43
N LYS A 171 8.86 1.12 9.46
CA LYS A 171 9.71 0.14 8.74
C LYS A 171 8.92 -1.07 8.23
N ILE A 172 7.63 -0.89 7.94
CA ILE A 172 6.78 -1.99 7.43
C ILE A 172 7.11 -2.27 5.96
N MET A 173 7.66 -1.28 5.24
CA MET A 173 8.07 -1.35 3.83
C MET A 173 9.40 -0.61 3.65
N GLU A 174 10.26 -1.10 2.74
CA GLU A 174 11.25 -0.26 2.07
C GLU A 174 10.85 -0.15 0.59
N PRO A 175 10.68 1.06 0.02
CA PRO A 175 10.36 1.17 -1.38
C PRO A 175 11.59 0.84 -2.24
N GLU A 176 11.46 -0.19 -3.08
CA GLU A 176 12.57 -0.79 -3.82
C GLU A 176 13.04 0.04 -5.05
N TRP A 177 12.29 1.08 -5.43
CA TRP A 177 12.62 1.90 -6.61
C TRP A 177 12.49 3.42 -6.42
N GLU A 178 11.58 3.89 -5.58
CA GLU A 178 11.42 5.31 -5.27
C GLU A 178 12.00 5.54 -3.86
N PRO A 179 13.08 6.31 -3.65
CA PRO A 179 13.49 6.64 -2.28
C PRO A 179 12.29 7.23 -1.50
N ASN A 180 12.24 7.07 -0.18
CA ASN A 180 11.13 7.57 0.66
C ASN A 180 10.83 9.07 0.44
N ASP A 181 11.84 9.82 -0.02
CA ASP A 181 11.81 11.24 -0.38
C ASP A 181 11.58 11.53 -1.88
N PHE A 182 11.23 10.55 -2.72
CA PHE A 182 11.00 10.74 -4.14
C PHE A 182 9.65 11.41 -4.41
N GLU A 183 9.69 12.73 -4.54
CA GLU A 183 8.59 13.56 -5.04
C GLU A 183 8.50 13.46 -6.57
N GLY A 184 8.04 12.31 -7.09
CA GLY A 184 7.92 12.03 -8.52
C GLY A 184 6.58 12.42 -9.13
N GLY A 185 6.57 13.49 -9.95
CA GLY A 185 5.45 13.89 -10.81
C GLY A 185 4.85 15.25 -10.43
N TRP A 186 4.23 15.94 -11.40
CA TRP A 186 3.55 17.25 -11.21
C TRP A 186 2.49 17.27 -10.08
N PHE A 187 2.16 16.11 -9.49
CA PHE A 187 0.97 15.88 -8.69
C PHE A 187 1.13 15.45 -7.22
N GLU A 188 2.32 15.34 -6.61
CA GLU A 188 2.42 15.03 -5.16
C GLU A 188 3.70 15.58 -4.49
N ALA A 189 3.52 16.39 -3.43
CA ALA A 189 4.53 17.09 -2.60
C ALA A 189 5.62 17.87 -3.40
N GLY A 190 6.12 19.00 -2.87
CA GLY A 190 7.02 19.87 -3.66
C GLY A 190 6.44 20.53 -4.92
N LYS A 191 5.15 20.31 -5.27
CA LYS A 191 4.52 20.84 -6.51
C LYS A 191 4.79 22.32 -6.74
N VAL A 192 4.64 23.11 -5.68
CA VAL A 192 4.70 24.57 -5.78
C VAL A 192 6.15 24.97 -6.00
N GLU A 193 7.05 24.38 -5.23
CA GLU A 193 8.49 24.59 -5.27
C GLU A 193 9.08 24.18 -6.63
N ILE A 194 8.78 22.97 -7.11
CA ILE A 194 9.20 22.46 -8.43
C ILE A 194 8.56 23.29 -9.55
N SER A 195 7.28 23.64 -9.46
CA SER A 195 6.61 24.45 -10.48
C SER A 195 7.21 25.85 -10.55
N LEU A 196 7.55 26.48 -9.43
CA LEU A 196 8.23 27.77 -9.39
C LEU A 196 9.61 27.68 -10.03
N LEU A 197 10.42 26.68 -9.69
CA LEU A 197 11.74 26.49 -10.30
C LEU A 197 11.65 26.22 -11.81
N PHE A 198 10.71 25.38 -12.24
CA PHE A 198 10.50 25.08 -13.65
C PHE A 198 9.98 26.30 -14.41
N ALA A 199 9.03 27.06 -13.84
CA ALA A 199 8.55 28.30 -14.41
C ALA A 199 9.67 29.34 -14.54
N ALA A 200 10.55 29.46 -13.54
CA ALA A 200 11.72 30.34 -13.61
C ALA A 200 12.66 29.95 -14.76
N MET A 201 12.97 28.66 -14.90
CA MET A 201 13.80 28.15 -16.00
C MET A 201 13.16 28.43 -17.36
N LEU A 202 11.86 28.17 -17.49
CA LEU A 202 11.09 28.36 -18.72
C LEU A 202 11.07 29.85 -19.12
N LEU A 203 10.71 30.75 -18.20
CA LEU A 203 10.76 32.21 -18.41
C LEU A 203 12.15 32.71 -18.80
N GLY A 204 13.20 32.16 -18.18
CA GLY A 204 14.60 32.49 -18.50
C GLY A 204 14.99 32.07 -19.91
N LEU A 205 14.64 30.84 -20.31
CA LEU A 205 14.86 30.34 -21.67
C LEU A 205 14.10 31.18 -22.70
N HIS A 206 12.85 31.54 -22.40
CA HIS A 206 12.02 32.36 -23.28
C HIS A 206 12.58 33.77 -23.44
N SER A 207 13.10 34.38 -22.36
CA SER A 207 13.81 35.66 -22.43
C SER A 207 15.02 35.60 -23.37
N ILE A 208 15.82 34.53 -23.29
CA ILE A 208 17.01 34.37 -24.13
C ILE A 208 16.58 34.21 -25.59
N ALA A 209 15.59 33.35 -25.86
CA ALA A 209 15.07 33.11 -27.19
C ALA A 209 14.50 34.41 -27.81
N LEU A 210 13.76 35.20 -27.04
CA LEU A 210 13.15 36.44 -27.52
C LEU A 210 14.19 37.52 -27.86
N ASN A 211 15.28 37.58 -27.09
CA ASN A 211 16.38 38.50 -27.37
C ASN A 211 17.25 38.05 -28.55
N ALA A 212 17.34 36.75 -28.83
CA ALA A 212 18.13 36.19 -29.91
C ALA A 212 17.41 36.12 -31.27
N ALA A 213 16.07 36.20 -31.30
CA ALA A 213 15.28 36.05 -32.51
C ALA A 213 15.30 37.34 -33.38
N GLU A 214 16.21 37.39 -34.35
CA GLU A 214 16.27 38.50 -35.33
C GLU A 214 15.01 38.58 -36.21
N ASN A 215 14.47 37.42 -36.64
CA ASN A 215 13.21 37.31 -37.38
C ASN A 215 12.15 36.55 -36.55
N ARG A 216 11.29 37.31 -35.87
CA ARG A 216 10.26 36.78 -34.97
C ARG A 216 9.15 36.00 -35.67
N ILE A 217 8.76 36.42 -36.88
CA ILE A 217 7.74 35.70 -37.65
C ILE A 217 8.26 34.30 -38.02
N GLN A 218 9.50 34.22 -38.48
CA GLN A 218 10.14 32.95 -38.80
C GLN A 218 10.34 32.09 -37.54
N ALA A 219 10.78 32.68 -36.43
CA ALA A 219 10.92 31.99 -35.14
C ALA A 219 9.57 31.43 -34.65
N GLY A 220 8.52 32.24 -34.68
CA GLY A 220 7.15 31.84 -34.32
C GLY A 220 6.66 30.68 -35.17
N PHE A 221 6.90 30.71 -36.49
CA PHE A 221 6.53 29.63 -37.40
C PHE A 221 7.31 28.33 -37.12
N ILE A 222 8.61 28.41 -36.83
CA ILE A 222 9.42 27.25 -36.43
C ILE A 222 8.86 26.62 -35.15
N LEU A 223 8.47 27.43 -34.17
CA LEU A 223 7.86 26.95 -32.93
C LEU A 223 6.51 26.25 -33.17
N ILE A 224 5.68 26.72 -34.11
CA ILE A 224 4.43 26.03 -34.49
C ILE A 224 4.75 24.65 -35.06
N ILE A 225 5.68 24.56 -36.02
CA ILE A 225 6.08 23.27 -36.60
C ILE A 225 6.61 22.33 -35.51
N LEU A 226 7.45 22.85 -34.61
CA LEU A 226 7.97 22.07 -33.48
C LEU A 226 6.84 21.59 -32.57
N ALA A 227 5.86 22.45 -32.24
CA ALA A 227 4.69 22.07 -31.46
C ALA A 227 3.87 20.98 -32.14
N MET A 228 3.69 21.04 -33.47
CA MET A 228 2.99 20.00 -34.24
C MET A 228 3.72 18.66 -34.17
N ILE A 229 5.05 18.65 -34.36
CA ILE A 229 5.88 17.44 -34.25
C ILE A 229 5.82 16.88 -32.82
N TRP A 230 5.95 17.75 -31.82
CA TRP A 230 5.90 17.34 -30.42
C TRP A 230 4.51 16.86 -29.99
N THR A 231 3.45 17.39 -30.60
CA THR A 231 2.07 16.90 -30.42
C THR A 231 1.92 15.47 -30.93
N LEU A 232 2.51 15.15 -32.08
CA LEU A 232 2.52 13.78 -32.59
C LEU A 232 3.24 12.83 -31.62
N ALA A 233 4.41 13.25 -31.12
CA ALA A 233 5.15 12.48 -30.11
C ALA A 233 4.35 12.30 -28.81
N ALA A 234 3.72 13.36 -28.29
CA ALA A 234 2.87 13.30 -27.11
C ALA A 234 1.63 12.43 -27.31
N SER A 235 1.04 12.42 -28.52
CA SER A 235 -0.06 11.51 -28.86
C SER A 235 0.38 10.05 -28.82
N TRP A 236 1.58 9.73 -29.31
CA TRP A 236 2.15 8.39 -29.21
C TRP A 236 2.39 7.98 -27.74
N GLN A 237 2.94 8.91 -26.93
CA GLN A 237 3.15 8.67 -25.51
C GLN A 237 1.83 8.52 -24.73
N LEU A 238 0.78 9.24 -25.13
CA LEU A 238 -0.57 9.08 -24.58
C LEU A 238 -1.13 7.68 -24.89
N GLN A 239 -0.99 7.23 -26.15
CA GLN A 239 -1.41 5.89 -26.54
C GLN A 239 -0.73 4.82 -25.66
N LYS A 240 0.58 4.96 -25.43
CA LYS A 240 1.33 4.08 -24.54
C LYS A 240 0.82 4.14 -23.09
N ALA A 241 0.47 5.32 -22.60
CA ALA A 241 -0.10 5.49 -21.27
C ALA A 241 -1.48 4.81 -21.14
N LEU A 242 -2.37 4.97 -22.13
CA LEU A 242 -3.69 4.35 -22.17
C LEU A 242 -3.62 2.81 -22.27
N ILE A 243 -2.67 2.27 -23.04
CA ILE A 243 -2.43 0.82 -23.08
C ILE A 243 -1.99 0.31 -21.70
N SER A 244 -1.04 1.00 -21.07
CA SER A 244 -0.55 0.65 -19.73
C SER A 244 -1.65 0.78 -18.67
N GLU A 245 -2.55 1.75 -18.79
CA GLU A 245 -3.72 1.91 -17.93
C GLU A 245 -4.64 0.69 -18.04
N ASN A 246 -4.99 0.30 -19.27
CA ASN A 246 -5.84 -0.85 -19.52
C ASN A 246 -5.20 -2.16 -19.01
N GLU A 247 -3.89 -2.35 -19.20
CA GLU A 247 -3.16 -3.50 -18.64
C GLU A 247 -3.20 -3.51 -17.11
N SER A 248 -3.02 -2.34 -16.48
CA SER A 248 -3.12 -2.21 -15.03
C SER A 248 -4.54 -2.49 -14.52
N GLU A 249 -5.56 -2.02 -15.23
CA GLU A 249 -6.98 -2.25 -14.89
C GLU A 249 -7.40 -3.71 -15.07
N LEU A 250 -6.89 -4.39 -16.10
CA LEU A 250 -7.09 -5.82 -16.28
C LEU A 250 -6.43 -6.61 -15.14
N ALA A 251 -5.18 -6.29 -14.81
CA ALA A 251 -4.47 -6.93 -13.69
C ALA A 251 -5.19 -6.68 -12.34
N ARG A 252 -5.73 -5.47 -12.12
CA ARG A 252 -6.56 -5.15 -10.95
C ARG A 252 -7.78 -6.05 -10.83
N LYS A 253 -8.50 -6.23 -11.95
CA LYS A 253 -9.68 -7.11 -12.02
C LYS A 253 -9.33 -8.58 -11.80
N ASP A 254 -8.19 -9.02 -12.31
CA ASP A 254 -7.70 -10.39 -12.14
C ASP A 254 -7.40 -10.74 -10.67
N VAL A 255 -7.03 -9.73 -9.87
CA VAL A 255 -6.82 -9.83 -8.41
C VAL A 255 -8.13 -9.55 -7.64
N GLY A 256 -9.14 -8.94 -8.28
CA GLY A 256 -10.45 -8.65 -7.70
C GLY A 256 -10.47 -7.45 -6.75
N LEU A 257 -9.56 -6.48 -6.95
CA LEU A 257 -9.52 -5.24 -6.16
C LEU A 257 -10.51 -4.20 -6.70
N GLU A 258 -10.92 -3.24 -5.88
CA GLU A 258 -11.82 -2.13 -6.30
C GLU A 258 -11.11 -1.08 -7.17
N PRO A 259 -11.83 -0.33 -8.04
CA PRO A 259 -11.23 0.73 -8.84
C PRO A 259 -10.53 1.78 -7.98
N GLY A 260 -9.36 2.26 -8.41
CA GLY A 260 -8.57 3.23 -7.67
C GLY A 260 -7.77 2.65 -6.49
N SER A 261 -7.83 1.35 -6.22
CA SER A 261 -6.99 0.71 -5.21
C SER A 261 -5.50 0.79 -5.54
N GLU A 262 -4.69 1.04 -4.52
CA GLU A 262 -3.23 0.99 -4.58
C GLU A 262 -2.73 -0.10 -3.62
N VAL A 263 -1.91 -1.02 -4.10
CA VAL A 263 -1.28 -2.04 -3.24
C VAL A 263 -0.13 -1.40 -2.49
N ALA A 264 -0.25 -1.34 -1.17
CA ALA A 264 0.80 -0.84 -0.29
C ALA A 264 1.72 -1.96 0.21
N TYR A 265 1.19 -3.18 0.42
CA TYR A 265 1.91 -4.33 0.99
C TYR A 265 1.59 -5.62 0.23
N SER A 266 2.59 -6.48 0.05
CA SER A 266 2.44 -7.89 -0.33
C SER A 266 3.51 -8.72 0.40
N ASP A 267 3.14 -9.88 0.96
CA ASP A 267 3.97 -10.68 1.90
C ASP A 267 5.32 -11.22 1.36
N ASP A 268 5.58 -11.12 0.05
CA ASP A 268 6.79 -11.63 -0.62
C ASP A 268 7.86 -10.55 -0.90
N GLU A 269 7.71 -9.31 -0.42
CA GLU A 269 8.80 -8.32 -0.46
C GLU A 269 9.92 -8.71 0.53
N GLU A 270 11.20 -8.64 0.13
CA GLU A 270 12.36 -8.95 0.99
C GLU A 270 12.35 -8.16 2.32
N THR A 271 11.56 -7.09 2.37
CA THR A 271 11.39 -6.15 3.48
C THR A 271 10.03 -6.21 4.16
N ALA A 272 9.14 -7.14 3.78
CA ALA A 272 7.80 -7.29 4.35
C ALA A 272 7.85 -7.61 5.87
N GLY A 273 7.63 -6.57 6.68
CA GLY A 273 7.75 -6.63 8.12
C GLY A 273 6.65 -7.46 8.78
N LEU A 274 7.02 -8.34 9.72
CA LEU A 274 6.05 -8.97 10.62
C LEU A 274 5.37 -7.89 11.47
N LEU A 275 4.06 -7.71 11.33
CA LEU A 275 3.29 -6.80 12.17
C LEU A 275 3.17 -7.40 13.57
N VAL A 276 3.42 -6.60 14.60
CA VAL A 276 3.39 -7.03 16.00
C VAL A 276 2.72 -5.97 16.86
N ASP A 277 1.78 -6.39 17.70
CA ASP A 277 1.26 -5.60 18.81
C ASP A 277 1.98 -5.99 20.11
N LYS A 278 2.75 -5.05 20.65
CA LYS A 278 3.52 -5.23 21.89
C LYS A 278 2.67 -5.14 23.16
N GLN A 279 1.39 -4.79 23.08
CA GLN A 279 0.50 -4.72 24.23
C GLN A 279 -0.28 -6.03 24.45
N THR A 280 -0.76 -6.63 23.36
CA THR A 280 -1.56 -7.87 23.39
C THR A 280 -0.76 -9.12 23.04
N GLY A 281 0.39 -8.98 22.37
CA GLY A 281 1.20 -10.10 21.87
C GLY A 281 0.74 -10.66 20.53
N ILE A 282 -0.26 -10.05 19.89
CA ILE A 282 -0.73 -10.44 18.55
C ILE A 282 0.39 -10.17 17.53
N ARG A 283 0.59 -11.10 16.60
CA ARG A 283 1.52 -10.94 15.48
C ARG A 283 0.98 -11.58 14.20
N GLY A 284 1.37 -11.07 13.04
CA GLY A 284 0.93 -11.65 11.79
C GLY A 284 1.45 -10.93 10.57
N ARG A 285 1.28 -11.56 9.42
CA ARG A 285 1.53 -10.99 8.11
C ARG A 285 0.24 -11.13 7.29
N PRO A 286 -0.49 -10.04 7.02
CA PRO A 286 -1.62 -10.06 6.11
C PRO A 286 -1.17 -10.51 4.72
N ASP A 287 -2.04 -11.08 3.89
CA ASP A 287 -1.65 -11.39 2.49
C ASP A 287 -1.32 -10.10 1.73
N GLN A 288 -2.18 -9.08 1.87
CA GLN A 288 -2.08 -7.79 1.23
C GLN A 288 -2.60 -6.67 2.13
N ILE A 289 -2.07 -5.46 1.93
CA ILE A 289 -2.66 -4.23 2.46
C ILE A 289 -2.85 -3.29 1.28
N VAL A 290 -4.08 -2.89 1.03
CA VAL A 290 -4.42 -1.91 -0.01
C VAL A 290 -4.78 -0.59 0.62
N ILE A 291 -4.65 0.48 -0.15
CA ILE A 291 -5.10 1.81 0.24
C ILE A 291 -6.34 2.14 -0.59
N ILE A 292 -7.45 2.38 0.11
CA ILE A 292 -8.73 2.79 -0.45
C ILE A 292 -9.12 4.07 0.30
N ASP A 293 -9.37 5.16 -0.43
CA ASP A 293 -9.72 6.47 0.16
C ASP A 293 -8.78 6.98 1.26
N GLY A 294 -7.51 6.55 1.25
CA GLY A 294 -6.49 6.95 2.23
C GLY A 294 -6.46 6.10 3.51
N GLU A 295 -7.31 5.09 3.62
CA GLU A 295 -7.34 4.11 4.70
C GLU A 295 -6.57 2.84 4.30
N PHE A 296 -5.86 2.24 5.27
CA PHE A 296 -5.11 1.00 5.05
C PHE A 296 -6.03 -0.19 5.35
N ILE A 297 -6.39 -0.93 4.32
CA ILE A 297 -7.36 -2.04 4.41
C ILE A 297 -6.61 -3.36 4.18
N PRO A 298 -6.49 -4.22 5.19
CA PRO A 298 -5.93 -5.55 5.00
C PRO A 298 -6.90 -6.41 4.19
N ILE A 299 -6.35 -7.16 3.24
CA ILE A 299 -7.07 -8.15 2.46
C ILE A 299 -6.50 -9.53 2.80
N GLU A 300 -7.38 -10.42 3.24
CA GLU A 300 -7.08 -11.84 3.42
C GLU A 300 -7.75 -12.65 2.32
N GLN A 301 -6.97 -13.44 1.59
CA GLN A 301 -7.48 -14.22 0.49
C GLN A 301 -7.56 -15.70 0.85
N LYS A 302 -8.71 -16.31 0.58
CA LYS A 302 -8.97 -17.69 0.96
C LYS A 302 -9.16 -18.56 -0.26
N THR A 303 -8.27 -19.53 -0.38
CA THR A 303 -8.31 -20.54 -1.43
C THR A 303 -9.18 -21.72 -1.00
N GLY A 304 -9.98 -22.28 -1.91
CA GLY A 304 -10.82 -23.45 -1.64
C GLY A 304 -12.30 -23.24 -1.92
N ARG A 305 -13.16 -23.90 -1.15
CA ARG A 305 -14.62 -23.85 -1.36
C ARG A 305 -15.16 -22.48 -0.95
N ILE A 306 -15.82 -21.81 -1.90
CA ILE A 306 -16.44 -20.49 -1.69
C ILE A 306 -17.70 -20.66 -0.83
N PRO A 307 -17.76 -20.07 0.38
CA PRO A 307 -18.96 -20.14 1.21
C PRO A 307 -19.94 -19.00 0.90
N LYS A 308 -21.21 -19.15 1.29
CA LYS A 308 -22.20 -18.05 1.17
C LYS A 308 -21.97 -16.92 2.19
N ARG A 309 -21.32 -17.24 3.31
CA ARG A 309 -20.95 -16.30 4.38
C ARG A 309 -19.54 -16.64 4.84
N PRO A 310 -18.74 -15.64 5.28
CA PRO A 310 -17.43 -15.87 5.83
C PRO A 310 -17.41 -16.98 6.88
N HIS A 311 -16.41 -17.85 6.79
CA HIS A 311 -16.11 -18.78 7.88
C HIS A 311 -15.63 -17.99 9.10
N THR A 312 -16.13 -18.36 10.28
CA THR A 312 -15.77 -17.69 11.54
C THR A 312 -14.25 -17.64 11.73
N SER A 313 -13.53 -18.74 11.48
CA SER A 313 -12.07 -18.79 11.59
C SER A 313 -11.35 -17.77 10.70
N HIS A 314 -11.78 -17.63 9.45
CA HIS A 314 -11.19 -16.67 8.52
C HIS A 314 -11.49 -15.22 8.95
N ARG A 315 -12.71 -14.97 9.43
CA ARG A 315 -13.08 -13.68 10.01
C ARG A 315 -12.19 -13.32 11.20
N ARG A 316 -11.96 -14.25 12.14
CA ARG A 316 -11.11 -14.00 13.32
C ARG A 316 -9.66 -13.69 12.97
N GLN A 317 -9.12 -14.38 11.97
CA GLN A 317 -7.79 -14.06 11.44
C GLN A 317 -7.74 -12.64 10.86
N LEU A 318 -8.74 -12.27 10.07
CA LEU A 318 -8.81 -10.92 9.48
C LEU A 318 -8.98 -9.84 10.55
N LEU A 319 -9.73 -10.08 11.64
CA LEU A 319 -9.79 -9.16 12.78
C LEU A 319 -8.41 -8.92 13.38
N ALA A 320 -7.58 -9.96 13.50
CA ALA A 320 -6.21 -9.81 13.97
C ALA A 320 -5.38 -8.94 13.02
N TYR A 321 -5.55 -9.08 11.70
CA TYR A 321 -4.86 -8.23 10.73
C TYR A 321 -5.35 -6.78 10.75
N ILE A 322 -6.66 -6.55 10.88
CA ILE A 322 -7.21 -5.19 11.02
C ILE A 322 -6.60 -4.50 12.24
N HIS A 323 -6.59 -5.15 13.40
CA HIS A 323 -5.95 -4.64 14.62
C HIS A 323 -4.46 -4.35 14.44
N LEU A 324 -3.73 -5.27 13.81
CA LEU A 324 -2.31 -5.10 13.55
C LEU A 324 -2.04 -3.93 12.61
N VAL A 325 -2.83 -3.76 11.55
CA VAL A 325 -2.71 -2.63 10.62
C VAL A 325 -3.05 -1.32 11.33
N GLU A 326 -4.15 -1.25 12.10
CA GLU A 326 -4.55 -0.05 12.85
C GLU A 326 -3.44 0.42 13.81
N ILE A 327 -2.88 -0.49 14.62
CA ILE A 327 -1.82 -0.14 15.59
C ILE A 327 -0.51 0.26 14.89
N ASN A 328 -0.11 -0.50 13.87
CA ASN A 328 1.19 -0.27 13.24
C ASN A 328 1.15 0.97 12.34
N THR A 329 0.04 1.24 11.64
CA THR A 329 -0.10 2.44 10.79
C THR A 329 -0.54 3.69 11.56
N LYS A 330 -1.03 3.53 12.80
CA LYS A 330 -1.64 4.60 13.62
C LYS A 330 -2.78 5.33 12.90
N ARG A 331 -3.44 4.67 11.95
CA ARG A 331 -4.59 5.18 11.21
C ARG A 331 -5.81 4.32 11.45
N ASN A 332 -6.97 4.92 11.23
CA ASN A 332 -8.23 4.21 11.27
C ASN A 332 -8.26 3.12 10.19
N THR A 333 -8.54 1.89 10.59
CA THR A 333 -8.83 0.78 9.69
C THR A 333 -10.25 0.31 10.01
N PRO A 334 -11.28 0.94 9.43
CA PRO A 334 -12.67 0.69 9.83
C PRO A 334 -13.17 -0.70 9.42
N TYR A 335 -12.47 -1.36 8.49
CA TYR A 335 -12.78 -2.72 8.08
C TYR A 335 -11.58 -3.41 7.42
N GLY A 336 -11.71 -4.71 7.24
CA GLY A 336 -10.85 -5.52 6.37
C GLY A 336 -11.68 -6.24 5.32
N ILE A 337 -11.01 -6.76 4.30
CA ILE A 337 -11.65 -7.49 3.21
C ILE A 337 -11.26 -8.96 3.28
N LEU A 338 -12.27 -9.84 3.27
CA LEU A 338 -12.09 -11.27 3.13
C LEU A 338 -12.56 -11.70 1.74
N GLN A 339 -11.64 -12.25 0.95
CA GLN A 339 -11.90 -12.57 -0.45
C GLN A 339 -11.85 -14.08 -0.69
N TYR A 340 -12.94 -14.64 -1.23
CA TYR A 340 -13.04 -16.04 -1.63
C TYR A 340 -13.12 -16.16 -3.15
N GLY A 341 -11.98 -16.39 -3.79
CA GLY A 341 -11.88 -16.30 -5.26
C GLY A 341 -12.15 -14.88 -5.75
N ASN A 342 -12.49 -14.71 -7.03
CA ASN A 342 -12.52 -13.37 -7.64
C ASN A 342 -13.81 -12.57 -7.34
N GLU A 343 -14.92 -13.25 -7.06
CA GLU A 343 -16.25 -12.62 -7.07
C GLU A 343 -16.92 -12.53 -5.69
N ASN A 344 -16.39 -13.21 -4.68
CA ASN A 344 -17.02 -13.26 -3.36
C ASN A 344 -16.17 -12.52 -2.33
N ILE A 345 -16.47 -11.23 -2.21
CA ILE A 345 -15.78 -10.27 -1.36
C ILE A 345 -16.69 -9.95 -0.17
N HIS A 346 -16.14 -10.04 1.03
CA HIS A 346 -16.85 -9.74 2.26
C HIS A 346 -16.08 -8.71 3.08
N GLN A 347 -16.76 -7.62 3.40
CA GLN A 347 -16.26 -6.60 4.31
C GLN A 347 -16.49 -7.04 5.76
N ILE A 348 -15.45 -7.01 6.58
CA ILE A 348 -15.51 -7.28 8.02
C ILE A 348 -15.26 -5.98 8.77
N ILE A 349 -16.29 -5.48 9.44
CA ILE A 349 -16.28 -4.21 10.17
C ILE A 349 -15.42 -4.34 11.44
N TRP A 350 -14.70 -3.27 11.76
CA TRP A 350 -13.89 -3.11 12.96
C TRP A 350 -14.57 -2.19 13.97
N ASP A 351 -15.49 -2.77 14.73
CA ASP A 351 -16.20 -2.09 15.82
C ASP A 351 -15.74 -2.58 17.21
N ASP A 352 -16.26 -1.98 18.28
CA ASP A 352 -15.91 -2.34 19.65
C ASP A 352 -16.28 -3.80 19.99
N ALA A 353 -17.33 -4.33 19.36
CA ALA A 353 -17.72 -5.73 19.52
C ALA A 353 -16.64 -6.65 18.92
N ALA A 354 -16.17 -6.37 17.72
CA ALA A 354 -15.09 -7.10 17.06
C ALA A 354 -13.76 -7.01 17.83
N LYS A 355 -13.45 -5.86 18.42
CA LYS A 355 -12.30 -5.65 19.30
C LYS A 355 -12.35 -6.58 20.52
N SER A 356 -13.47 -6.56 21.25
CA SER A 356 -13.69 -7.47 22.39
C SER A 356 -13.57 -8.93 21.95
N GLU A 357 -14.20 -9.27 20.82
CA GLU A 357 -14.20 -10.63 20.30
C GLU A 357 -12.79 -11.17 20.03
N LEU A 358 -11.94 -10.34 19.43
CA LEU A 358 -10.54 -10.66 19.14
C LEU A 358 -9.74 -10.84 20.44
N PHE A 359 -9.87 -9.90 21.38
CA PHE A 359 -9.08 -9.94 22.63
C PHE A 359 -9.49 -11.11 23.52
N ASP A 360 -10.78 -11.44 23.62
CA ASP A 360 -11.25 -12.61 24.36
C ASP A 360 -10.66 -13.90 23.79
N GLU A 361 -10.59 -14.03 22.47
CA GLU A 361 -9.99 -15.18 21.81
C GLU A 361 -8.48 -15.26 22.02
N VAL A 362 -7.77 -14.13 21.98
CA VAL A 362 -6.33 -14.08 22.25
C VAL A 362 -6.03 -14.47 23.70
N GLN A 363 -6.81 -13.97 24.66
CA GLN A 363 -6.66 -14.32 26.08
C GLN A 363 -6.92 -15.82 26.32
N GLU A 364 -7.91 -16.40 25.65
CA GLU A 364 -8.19 -17.83 25.76
C GLU A 364 -7.08 -18.68 25.14
N ILE A 365 -6.55 -18.29 23.98
CA ILE A 365 -5.41 -18.95 23.36
C ILE A 365 -4.20 -18.90 24.30
N GLN A 366 -3.90 -17.73 24.88
CA GLN A 366 -2.80 -17.58 25.83
C GLN A 366 -3.01 -18.46 27.09
N ARG A 367 -4.24 -18.53 27.62
CA ARG A 367 -4.57 -19.42 28.73
C ARG A 367 -4.31 -20.88 28.37
N LEU A 368 -4.80 -21.33 27.22
CA LEU A 368 -4.61 -22.70 26.73
C LEU A 368 -3.14 -23.05 26.46
N MET A 369 -2.32 -22.07 26.06
CA MET A 369 -0.88 -22.27 25.90
C MET A 369 -0.16 -22.54 27.22
N VAL A 370 -0.66 -22.01 28.35
CA VAL A 370 -0.05 -22.17 29.68
C VAL A 370 -0.67 -23.36 30.43
N GLU A 371 -1.99 -23.44 30.45
CA GLU A 371 -2.73 -24.42 31.25
C GLU A 371 -3.05 -25.72 30.47
N GLY A 372 -3.07 -25.65 29.13
CA GLY A 372 -3.54 -26.74 28.28
C GLY A 372 -5.05 -26.99 28.39
N GLY A 373 -5.48 -28.14 27.89
CA GLY A 373 -6.86 -28.63 28.06
C GLY A 373 -7.84 -28.05 27.03
N ALA A 374 -7.36 -27.84 25.80
CA ALA A 374 -8.22 -27.43 24.69
C ALA A 374 -9.30 -28.48 24.42
N LYS A 375 -10.55 -28.05 24.24
CA LYS A 375 -11.70 -28.93 23.95
C LYS A 375 -12.32 -28.61 22.59
N ARG A 376 -12.95 -29.60 21.97
CA ARG A 376 -13.65 -29.41 20.70
C ARG A 376 -14.80 -28.40 20.87
N ASN A 377 -14.87 -27.43 19.97
CA ASN A 377 -15.85 -26.34 20.00
C ASN A 377 -17.06 -26.55 19.04
N HIS A 378 -17.26 -27.77 18.54
CA HIS A 378 -18.31 -28.05 17.56
C HIS A 378 -18.81 -29.51 17.60
N GLU A 379 -19.98 -29.76 17.02
CA GLU A 379 -20.57 -31.11 16.87
C GLU A 379 -20.66 -31.59 15.41
N ARG A 380 -19.93 -30.94 14.50
CA ARG A 380 -19.99 -31.22 13.05
C ARG A 380 -19.06 -32.37 12.64
N VAL A 381 -19.61 -33.56 12.40
CA VAL A 381 -18.87 -34.76 11.93
C VAL A 381 -18.03 -34.46 10.68
N GLY A 382 -18.59 -33.73 9.70
CA GLY A 382 -17.90 -33.39 8.45
C GLY A 382 -16.64 -32.53 8.62
N LYS A 383 -16.53 -31.74 9.70
CA LYS A 383 -15.28 -31.01 10.04
C LYS A 383 -14.19 -31.99 10.50
N CYS A 384 -14.55 -32.99 11.30
CA CYS A 384 -13.62 -34.02 11.77
C CYS A 384 -13.16 -34.93 10.63
N GLN A 385 -14.06 -35.30 9.72
CA GLN A 385 -13.73 -36.13 8.54
C GLN A 385 -12.63 -35.49 7.66
N ASN A 386 -12.71 -34.18 7.45
CA ASN A 386 -11.77 -33.43 6.61
C ASN A 386 -10.63 -32.78 7.40
N CYS A 387 -10.50 -33.09 8.69
CA CYS A 387 -9.44 -32.52 9.53
C CYS A 387 -8.10 -33.17 9.20
N SER A 388 -7.11 -32.37 8.81
CA SER A 388 -5.75 -32.83 8.49
C SER A 388 -5.01 -33.48 9.66
N ARG A 389 -5.53 -33.32 10.89
CA ARG A 389 -5.00 -33.88 12.14
C ARG A 389 -5.91 -34.94 12.76
N LYS A 390 -6.92 -35.44 12.02
CA LYS A 390 -7.84 -36.49 12.50
C LYS A 390 -7.10 -37.69 13.10
N TYR A 391 -5.99 -38.10 12.49
CA TYR A 391 -5.18 -39.25 12.90
C TYR A 391 -4.61 -39.17 14.33
N ALA A 392 -4.59 -37.98 14.95
CA ALA A 392 -4.07 -37.76 16.29
C ALA A 392 -5.11 -37.14 17.25
N CYS A 393 -6.38 -37.06 16.84
CA CYS A 393 -7.45 -36.44 17.60
C CYS A 393 -8.30 -37.51 18.30
N ASP A 394 -8.24 -37.55 19.62
CA ASP A 394 -9.07 -38.39 20.49
C ASP A 394 -10.52 -37.88 20.60
N GLU A 395 -10.75 -36.59 20.38
CA GLU A 395 -12.09 -35.99 20.32
C GLU A 395 -12.72 -36.01 18.90
N SER A 396 -12.24 -36.85 17.98
CA SER A 396 -12.84 -36.98 16.64
C SER A 396 -14.27 -37.53 16.70
N LEU A 397 -15.19 -36.92 15.93
CA LEU A 397 -16.55 -37.45 15.70
C LEU A 397 -16.65 -38.43 14.53
N ALA A 398 -15.54 -38.69 13.85
CA ALA A 398 -15.46 -39.32 12.54
C ALA A 398 -14.51 -40.49 12.52
#